data_AF-A0A923VX64-F1
#
_entry.id   AF-A0A923VX64-F1
#
_cell.length_a   1.000
_cell.length_b   1.000
_cell.length_c   1.000
_cell.angle_alpha   90.00
_cell.angle_beta   90.00
_cell.angle_gamma   90.00
#
_symmetry.space_group_name_H-M   'P 1'
#
loop_
_entity.id
_entity.type
_entity.pdbx_description
1 polymer ?
#
loop_
_entity_poly.entity_id
_entity_poly.type
_entity_poly.pdbx_seq_one_letter_code
_entity_poly.pdbx_strand_id
1 'polypeptide(L)'
;MQIEKFSDKWLFQDHSKREIKHWIHNLKYFHFFRAWGGHNNDGDKFEVTINFYSKEDLLEKLNRLGVIINFVPDNTPQPLVGVSYPSTEYWKFKSLVRQFPEMEQPGKKTINNLPCSIYIGENYFQISIAGTKDENYYQVTNSDFEVAKKLEDFFNTLLPKLEQDFEIEKNAGCISRSIYPELY
;
A
#
# COMPACT_ATOMS: atom_id res chain seq x y z
N MET A 1 -1.79 -22.65 11.55
CA MET A 1 -2.94 -22.00 10.88
C MET A 1 -2.66 -22.07 9.39
N GLN A 2 -3.49 -22.75 8.60
CA GLN A 2 -3.28 -22.88 7.16
C GLN A 2 -3.66 -21.54 6.53
N ILE A 3 -2.73 -20.89 5.82
CA ILE A 3 -3.03 -19.65 5.10
C ILE A 3 -3.95 -20.05 3.95
N GLU A 4 -5.21 -19.59 3.98
CA GLU A 4 -6.16 -19.85 2.90
C GLU A 4 -5.71 -19.11 1.64
N LYS A 5 -5.35 -19.87 0.60
CA LYS A 5 -5.06 -19.32 -0.73
C LYS A 5 -6.36 -19.04 -1.46
N PHE A 6 -6.34 -18.07 -2.37
CA PHE A 6 -7.42 -17.94 -3.35
C PHE A 6 -7.50 -19.16 -4.26
N SER A 7 -8.71 -19.49 -4.69
CA SER A 7 -8.90 -20.44 -5.79
C SER A 7 -8.34 -19.84 -7.09
N ASP A 8 -7.83 -20.69 -7.99
CA ASP A 8 -7.34 -20.27 -9.32
C ASP A 8 -8.39 -19.44 -10.07
N LYS A 9 -9.67 -19.82 -9.98
CA LYS A 9 -10.76 -19.08 -10.62
C LYS A 9 -10.85 -17.63 -10.13
N TRP A 10 -10.65 -17.40 -8.83
CA TRP A 10 -10.69 -16.07 -8.23
C TRP A 10 -9.41 -15.28 -8.52
N LEU A 11 -8.26 -15.94 -8.39
CA LEU A 11 -6.96 -15.33 -8.59
C LEU A 11 -6.77 -14.82 -10.02
N PHE A 12 -7.28 -15.57 -11.02
CA PHE A 12 -7.15 -15.24 -12.44
C PHE A 12 -8.42 -14.64 -13.06
N GLN A 13 -9.34 -14.13 -12.24
CA GLN A 13 -10.61 -13.59 -12.74
C GLN A 13 -10.38 -12.37 -13.64
N ASP A 14 -9.55 -11.43 -13.18
CA ASP A 14 -9.37 -10.12 -13.82
C ASP A 14 -8.02 -10.01 -14.56
N HIS A 15 -7.09 -10.91 -14.25
CA HIS A 15 -5.73 -10.93 -14.80
C HIS A 15 -5.34 -12.35 -15.19
N SER A 16 -4.75 -12.52 -16.37
CA SER A 16 -4.28 -13.83 -16.79
C SER A 16 -3.11 -14.29 -15.92
N LYS A 17 -2.96 -15.61 -15.78
CA LYS A 17 -1.79 -16.21 -15.11
C LYS A 17 -0.46 -15.71 -15.69
N ARG A 18 -0.41 -15.43 -17.00
CA ARG A 18 0.78 -14.90 -17.67
C ARG A 18 1.09 -13.47 -17.22
N GLU A 19 0.09 -12.61 -17.07
CA GLU A 19 0.27 -11.23 -16.60
C GLU A 19 0.74 -11.19 -15.15
N ILE A 20 0.08 -11.94 -14.26
CA ILE A 20 0.50 -12.02 -12.85
C ILE A 20 1.93 -12.53 -12.75
N LYS A 21 2.27 -13.62 -13.47
CA LYS A 21 3.66 -14.11 -13.54
C LYS A 21 4.62 -13.03 -14.06
N HIS A 22 4.24 -12.29 -15.09
CA HIS A 22 5.09 -11.21 -15.60
C HIS A 22 5.39 -10.18 -14.50
N TRP A 23 4.37 -9.72 -13.77
CA TRP A 23 4.56 -8.71 -12.73
C TRP A 23 5.42 -9.21 -11.57
N ILE A 24 5.08 -10.35 -10.97
CA ILE A 24 5.78 -10.86 -9.77
C ILE A 24 7.24 -11.23 -10.01
N HIS A 25 7.64 -11.53 -11.26
CA HIS A 25 9.04 -11.82 -11.60
C HIS A 25 9.86 -10.56 -11.93
N ASN A 26 9.19 -9.42 -12.16
CA ASN A 26 9.84 -8.18 -12.58
C ASN A 26 9.78 -7.07 -11.52
N LEU A 27 9.15 -7.33 -10.38
CA LEU A 27 9.18 -6.48 -9.20
C LEU A 27 10.05 -7.14 -8.12
N LYS A 28 10.90 -6.35 -7.49
CA LYS A 28 11.80 -6.77 -6.42
C LYS A 28 11.27 -6.42 -5.04
N TYR A 29 10.51 -5.34 -4.93
CA TYR A 29 10.07 -4.71 -3.70
C TYR A 29 8.55 -4.70 -3.58
N PHE A 30 7.84 -4.37 -4.66
CA PHE A 30 6.39 -4.40 -4.68
C PHE A 30 5.88 -5.81 -4.92
N HIS A 31 4.85 -6.19 -4.18
CA HIS A 31 4.08 -7.41 -4.41
C HIS A 31 2.74 -7.08 -5.04
N PHE A 32 2.26 -7.97 -5.92
CA PHE A 32 0.88 -7.90 -6.41
C PHE A 32 -0.06 -8.45 -5.33
N PHE A 33 -1.08 -7.67 -4.99
CA PHE A 33 -2.16 -8.04 -4.10
C PHE A 33 -3.44 -8.25 -4.88
N ARG A 34 -4.03 -9.43 -4.69
CA ARG A 34 -5.38 -9.75 -5.17
C ARG A 34 -6.39 -9.41 -4.09
N ALA A 35 -7.40 -8.62 -4.45
CA ALA A 35 -8.50 -8.27 -3.54
C ALA A 35 -9.35 -9.49 -3.19
N TRP A 36 -9.88 -9.49 -1.97
CA TRP A 36 -10.81 -10.55 -1.52
C TRP A 36 -12.21 -10.43 -2.16
N GLY A 37 -12.59 -9.24 -2.62
CA GLY A 37 -13.94 -8.95 -3.12
C GLY A 37 -14.98 -8.92 -2.00
N GLY A 38 -15.15 -7.75 -1.38
CA GLY A 38 -16.10 -7.55 -0.27
C GLY A 38 -16.35 -6.08 0.08
N HIS A 39 -17.00 -5.83 1.21
CA HIS A 39 -17.30 -4.48 1.70
C HIS A 39 -16.06 -3.83 2.35
N ASN A 40 -15.31 -3.02 1.58
CA ASN A 40 -14.46 -1.91 2.07
C ASN A 40 -13.70 -1.15 0.96
N ASN A 41 -14.17 -1.16 -0.30
CA ASN A 41 -13.41 -0.66 -1.45
C ASN A 41 -12.03 -1.33 -1.60
N ASP A 42 -11.94 -2.63 -1.29
CA ASP A 42 -10.72 -3.42 -1.49
C ASP A 42 -10.57 -3.72 -2.98
N GLY A 43 -9.40 -3.42 -3.52
CA GLY A 43 -9.08 -3.48 -4.93
C GLY A 43 -7.69 -4.06 -5.13
N ASP A 44 -7.45 -4.60 -6.32
CA ASP A 44 -6.12 -5.08 -6.65
C ASP A 44 -5.12 -3.92 -6.54
N LYS A 45 -3.91 -4.21 -6.07
CA LYS A 45 -2.86 -3.20 -5.90
C LYS A 45 -1.47 -3.79 -6.01
N PHE A 46 -0.49 -2.95 -6.34
CA PHE A 46 0.92 -3.23 -6.04
C PHE A 46 1.26 -2.58 -4.71
N GLU A 47 1.87 -3.32 -3.78
CA GLU A 47 2.19 -2.80 -2.45
C GLU A 47 3.58 -3.22 -1.99
N VAL A 48 4.29 -2.30 -1.33
CA VAL A 48 5.52 -2.56 -0.58
C VAL A 48 5.35 -2.05 0.84
N THR A 49 5.93 -2.76 1.80
CA THR A 49 5.98 -2.34 3.21
C THR A 49 7.43 -2.07 3.63
N ILE A 50 7.66 -0.93 4.28
CA ILE A 50 8.99 -0.46 4.69
C ILE A 50 8.97 -0.23 6.20
N ASN A 51 9.88 -0.86 6.92
CA ASN A 51 9.98 -0.74 8.37
C ASN A 51 10.55 0.61 8.80
N PHE A 52 10.18 1.05 9.99
CA PHE A 52 10.84 2.14 10.72
C PHE A 52 10.93 1.79 12.21
N TYR A 53 11.88 2.40 12.93
CA TYR A 53 12.15 2.09 14.34
C TYR A 53 11.88 3.23 15.31
N SER A 54 11.74 4.46 14.78
CA SER A 54 11.35 5.61 15.57
C SER A 54 10.60 6.61 14.70
N LYS A 55 10.00 7.62 15.33
CA LYS A 55 9.37 8.75 14.64
C LYS A 55 10.36 9.49 13.74
N GLU A 56 11.59 9.68 14.21
CA GLU A 56 12.65 10.37 13.47
C GLU A 56 13.06 9.58 12.22
N ASP A 57 13.23 8.26 12.35
CA ASP A 57 13.54 7.36 11.23
C ASP A 57 12.41 7.34 10.19
N LEU A 58 11.14 7.29 10.63
CA LEU A 58 9.97 7.43 9.76
C LEU A 58 10.01 8.75 8.98
N LEU A 59 10.20 9.88 9.67
CA LEU A 59 10.24 11.20 9.04
C LEU A 59 11.43 11.35 8.08
N GLU A 60 12.60 10.81 8.43
CA GLU A 60 13.77 10.80 7.55
C GLU A 60 13.49 10.04 6.25
N LYS A 61 12.96 8.81 6.36
CA LYS A 61 12.62 7.96 5.22
C LYS A 61 11.58 8.62 4.31
N LEU A 62 10.52 9.18 4.88
CA LEU A 62 9.48 9.88 4.12
C LEU A 62 10.03 11.14 3.44
N ASN A 63 10.86 11.92 4.12
CA ASN A 63 11.48 13.11 3.55
C ASN A 63 12.41 12.77 2.38
N ARG A 64 13.18 11.67 2.47
CA ARG A 64 13.99 11.17 1.35
C ARG A 64 13.15 10.77 0.14
N LEU A 65 11.92 10.32 0.36
CA LEU A 65 10.93 10.04 -0.70
C LEU A 65 10.23 11.31 -1.21
N GLY A 66 10.50 12.48 -0.65
CA GLY A 66 9.83 13.74 -0.97
C GLY A 66 8.41 13.85 -0.38
N VAL A 67 8.07 13.01 0.60
CA VAL A 67 6.75 12.98 1.24
C VAL A 67 6.76 13.84 2.50
N ILE A 68 5.97 14.90 2.49
CA ILE A 68 5.78 15.78 3.65
C ILE A 68 4.58 15.32 4.47
N ILE A 69 4.80 15.11 5.76
CA ILE A 69 3.77 14.81 6.76
C ILE A 69 3.15 16.09 7.30
N ASN A 70 1.83 16.10 7.37
CA ASN A 70 1.09 17.17 8.02
C ASN A 70 0.93 16.87 9.51
N PHE A 71 1.13 17.89 10.33
CA PHE A 71 0.81 17.83 11.75
C PHE A 71 -0.57 18.43 12.00
N VAL A 72 -1.33 17.82 12.90
CA VAL A 72 -2.67 18.29 13.28
C VAL A 72 -2.64 18.88 14.70
N PRO A 73 -3.47 19.91 14.99
CA PRO A 73 -3.61 20.41 16.36
C PRO A 73 -4.18 19.35 17.31
N ASP A 74 -3.80 19.39 18.59
CA ASP A 74 -4.28 18.47 19.63
C ASP A 74 -5.81 18.42 19.75
N ASN A 75 -6.50 19.52 19.41
CA ASN A 75 -7.95 19.65 19.49
C ASN A 75 -8.67 19.31 18.18
N THR A 76 -8.01 18.60 17.25
CA THR A 76 -8.63 18.20 15.97
C THR A 76 -9.81 17.28 16.25
N PRO A 77 -11.04 17.62 15.80
CA PRO A 77 -12.20 16.77 16.01
C PRO A 77 -11.97 15.36 15.43
N GLN A 78 -12.43 14.35 16.17
CA GLN A 78 -12.38 12.94 15.77
C GLN A 78 -13.79 12.33 15.86
N PRO A 79 -14.10 11.33 15.03
CA PRO A 79 -15.38 10.65 15.12
C PRO A 79 -15.51 9.94 16.47
N LEU A 80 -16.66 10.09 17.12
CA LEU A 80 -16.94 9.42 18.38
C LEU A 80 -17.35 7.97 18.11
N VAL A 81 -16.76 7.04 18.87
CA VAL A 81 -17.08 5.61 18.76
C VAL A 81 -18.56 5.39 19.09
N GLY A 82 -19.27 4.66 18.22
CA GLY A 82 -20.69 4.37 18.37
C GLY A 82 -21.63 5.47 17.86
N VAL A 83 -21.11 6.57 17.34
CA VAL A 83 -21.91 7.64 16.70
C VAL A 83 -21.92 7.44 15.19
N SER A 84 -23.11 7.42 14.60
CA SER A 84 -23.29 7.39 13.15
C SER A 84 -23.18 8.78 12.55
N TYR A 85 -22.36 8.90 11.51
CA TYR A 85 -22.20 10.14 10.74
C TYR A 85 -22.63 9.90 9.28
N PRO A 86 -23.28 10.88 8.62
CA PRO A 86 -23.36 10.89 7.17
C PRO A 86 -21.96 10.82 6.56
N SER A 87 -21.80 10.15 5.41
CA SER A 87 -20.50 10.00 4.75
C SER A 87 -19.80 11.34 4.49
N THR A 88 -20.57 12.35 4.09
CA THR A 88 -20.09 13.72 3.83
C THR A 88 -19.56 14.43 5.07
N GLU A 89 -20.04 14.08 6.26
CA GLU A 89 -19.51 14.59 7.53
C GLU A 89 -18.32 13.76 7.99
N TYR A 90 -18.40 12.44 7.85
CA TYR A 90 -17.33 11.53 8.24
C TYR A 90 -16.03 11.83 7.48
N TRP A 91 -16.11 12.11 6.18
CA TRP A 91 -14.93 12.45 5.36
C TRP A 91 -14.26 13.78 5.72
N LYS A 92 -14.86 14.61 6.60
CA LYS A 92 -14.22 15.82 7.12
C LYS A 92 -13.24 15.53 8.25
N PHE A 93 -13.37 14.38 8.91
CA PHE A 93 -12.44 14.00 9.97
C PHE A 93 -11.07 13.65 9.39
N LYS A 94 -10.03 14.15 10.04
CA LYS A 94 -8.65 13.82 9.69
C LYS A 94 -8.36 12.40 10.15
N SER A 95 -7.82 11.58 9.24
CA SER A 95 -7.32 10.26 9.57
C SER A 95 -5.95 10.42 10.24
N LEU A 96 -5.82 10.03 11.51
CA LEU A 96 -4.59 10.21 12.28
C LEU A 96 -3.71 8.96 12.22
N VAL A 97 -2.41 9.14 12.36
CA VAL A 97 -1.48 8.03 12.57
C VAL A 97 -1.63 7.54 14.01
N ARG A 98 -2.02 6.28 14.20
CA ARG A 98 -2.42 5.76 15.53
C ARG A 98 -1.31 5.89 16.58
N GLN A 99 -0.05 5.63 16.21
CA GLN A 99 1.09 5.70 17.13
C GLN A 99 1.60 7.14 17.34
N PHE A 100 1.28 8.05 16.41
CA PHE A 100 1.66 9.46 16.44
C PHE A 100 0.43 10.33 16.14
N PRO A 101 -0.51 10.48 17.10
CA PRO A 101 -1.80 11.15 16.86
C PRO A 101 -1.69 12.62 16.42
N GLU A 102 -0.54 13.24 16.65
CA GLU A 102 -0.19 14.57 16.15
C GLU A 102 0.03 14.62 14.63
N MET A 103 0.06 13.47 13.94
CA MET A 103 0.30 13.37 12.50
C MET A 103 -0.95 12.89 11.75
N GLU A 104 -1.19 13.50 10.59
CA GLU A 104 -2.19 13.02 9.62
C GLU A 104 -1.63 11.84 8.80
N GLN A 105 -2.48 10.84 8.52
CA GLN A 105 -2.17 9.79 7.56
C GLN A 105 -1.89 10.41 6.18
N PRO A 106 -0.81 10.01 5.47
CA PRO A 106 -0.45 10.68 4.23
C PRO A 106 -1.50 10.51 3.12
N GLY A 107 -2.07 9.31 2.98
CA GLY A 107 -3.03 9.00 1.92
C GLY A 107 -2.40 9.11 0.52
N LYS A 108 -3.17 9.62 -0.45
CA LYS A 108 -2.72 9.81 -1.83
C LYS A 108 -1.58 10.85 -1.89
N LYS A 109 -0.45 10.45 -2.48
CA LYS A 109 0.76 11.26 -2.63
C LYS A 109 1.41 11.01 -4.00
N THR A 110 2.45 11.78 -4.29
CA THR A 110 3.35 11.52 -5.41
C THR A 110 4.77 11.36 -4.89
N ILE A 111 5.49 10.36 -5.40
CA ILE A 111 6.92 10.15 -5.15
C ILE A 111 7.60 10.26 -6.51
N ASN A 112 8.52 11.20 -6.69
CA ASN A 112 9.17 11.45 -7.99
C ASN A 112 8.16 11.64 -9.15
N ASN A 113 7.10 12.41 -8.91
CA ASN A 113 5.96 12.62 -9.83
C ASN A 113 5.16 11.37 -10.20
N LEU A 114 5.36 10.25 -9.49
CA LEU A 114 4.61 9.02 -9.69
C LEU A 114 3.52 8.90 -8.62
N PRO A 115 2.24 8.69 -9.02
CA PRO A 115 1.13 8.61 -8.07
C PRO A 115 1.18 7.31 -7.25
N CYS A 116 0.95 7.44 -5.95
CA CYS A 116 0.83 6.33 -5.01
C CYS A 116 -0.07 6.72 -3.82
N SER A 117 -0.40 5.76 -2.97
CA SER A 117 -0.99 6.00 -1.65
C SER A 117 -0.01 5.53 -0.59
N ILE A 118 0.05 6.25 0.53
CA ILE A 118 0.92 5.90 1.66
C ILE A 118 0.08 5.78 2.92
N TYR A 119 0.29 4.69 3.65
CA TYR A 119 -0.33 4.43 4.95
C TYR A 119 0.74 4.13 5.99
N ILE A 120 0.64 4.77 7.15
CA ILE A 120 1.57 4.57 8.26
C ILE A 120 0.90 3.65 9.29
N GLY A 121 1.49 2.47 9.48
CA GLY A 121 1.13 1.51 10.51
C GLY A 121 1.89 1.76 11.82
N GLU A 122 2.04 0.71 12.62
CA GLU A 122 2.70 0.81 13.93
C GLU A 122 4.22 0.93 13.84
N ASN A 123 4.88 0.07 13.06
CA ASN A 123 6.35 0.11 12.88
C ASN A 123 6.75 0.04 11.39
N TYR A 124 5.80 0.35 10.50
CA TYR A 124 5.99 0.31 9.07
C TYR A 124 5.17 1.39 8.37
N PHE A 125 5.56 1.74 7.16
CA PHE A 125 4.67 2.41 6.23
C PHE A 125 4.56 1.62 4.93
N GLN A 126 3.36 1.65 4.35
CA GLN A 126 3.01 1.00 3.10
C GLN A 126 2.98 2.03 1.99
N ILE A 127 3.47 1.64 0.82
CA ILE A 127 3.26 2.37 -0.43
C ILE A 127 2.45 1.46 -1.35
N SER A 128 1.29 1.94 -1.79
CA SER A 128 0.37 1.18 -2.64
C SER A 128 0.10 1.92 -3.96
N ILE A 129 -0.05 1.16 -5.04
CA ILE A 129 -0.29 1.68 -6.40
C ILE A 129 -1.49 0.95 -7.01
N ALA A 130 -2.47 1.72 -7.44
CA ALA A 130 -3.64 1.29 -8.22
C ALA A 130 -4.27 2.51 -8.91
N GLY A 131 -4.97 2.30 -10.02
CA GLY A 131 -5.74 3.35 -10.70
C GLY A 131 -4.90 4.49 -11.29
N THR A 132 -3.63 4.27 -11.63
CA THR A 132 -2.74 5.32 -12.15
C THR A 132 -3.14 5.84 -13.53
N LYS A 133 -3.90 5.05 -14.30
CA LYS A 133 -4.35 5.39 -15.66
C LYS A 133 -5.67 6.18 -15.67
N ASP A 134 -6.61 5.79 -14.84
CA ASP A 134 -8.03 6.17 -14.94
C ASP A 134 -8.72 6.35 -13.58
N GLU A 135 -7.94 6.35 -12.49
CA GLU A 135 -8.44 6.42 -11.11
C GLU A 135 -9.34 5.23 -10.71
N ASN A 136 -9.33 4.13 -11.47
CA ASN A 136 -9.97 2.89 -11.08
C ASN A 136 -9.10 2.15 -10.06
N TYR A 137 -9.41 2.33 -8.78
CA TYR A 137 -8.66 1.70 -7.67
C TYR A 137 -9.07 0.24 -7.39
N TYR A 138 -9.97 -0.35 -8.19
CA TYR A 138 -10.44 -1.73 -7.98
C TYR A 138 -9.63 -2.77 -8.75
N GLN A 139 -8.97 -2.35 -9.84
CA GLN A 139 -8.22 -3.24 -10.72
C GLN A 139 -6.90 -2.58 -11.12
N VAL A 140 -5.78 -3.30 -10.97
CA VAL A 140 -4.49 -2.82 -11.48
C VAL A 140 -4.36 -3.09 -12.98
N THR A 141 -3.50 -2.31 -13.61
CA THR A 141 -3.17 -2.43 -15.03
C THR A 141 -1.66 -2.46 -15.20
N ASN A 142 -1.21 -2.67 -16.44
CA ASN A 142 0.21 -2.50 -16.76
C ASN A 142 0.71 -1.07 -16.50
N SER A 143 -0.17 -0.05 -16.50
CA SER A 143 0.24 1.31 -16.11
C SER A 143 0.71 1.35 -14.65
N ASP A 144 -0.02 0.68 -13.75
CA ASP A 144 0.29 0.61 -12.32
C ASP A 144 1.57 -0.17 -12.09
N PHE A 145 1.77 -1.26 -12.84
CA PHE A 145 3.02 -2.03 -12.82
C PHE A 145 4.23 -1.20 -13.26
N GLU A 146 4.12 -0.42 -14.35
CA GLU A 146 5.20 0.45 -14.80
C GLU A 146 5.52 1.57 -13.80
N VAL A 147 4.50 2.07 -13.08
CA VAL A 147 4.71 3.01 -11.97
C VAL A 147 5.44 2.34 -10.81
N ALA A 148 5.04 1.12 -10.43
CA ALA A 148 5.71 0.36 -9.38
C ALA A 148 7.19 0.14 -9.71
N LYS A 149 7.47 -0.33 -10.93
CA LYS A 149 8.84 -0.57 -11.42
C LYS A 149 9.71 0.69 -11.38
N LYS A 150 9.19 1.84 -11.83
CA LYS A 150 9.93 3.12 -11.75
C LYS A 150 10.18 3.56 -10.31
N LEU A 151 9.26 3.28 -9.38
CA LEU A 151 9.48 3.54 -7.96
C LEU A 151 10.54 2.61 -7.37
N GLU A 152 10.62 1.34 -7.78
CA GLU A 152 11.70 0.45 -7.35
C GLU A 152 13.07 0.96 -7.79
N ASP A 153 13.18 1.42 -9.04
CA ASP A 153 14.39 2.04 -9.55
C ASP A 153 14.76 3.28 -8.73
N PHE A 154 13.77 4.10 -8.35
CA PHE A 154 13.97 5.25 -7.47
C PHE A 154 14.44 4.83 -6.07
N PHE A 155 13.84 3.80 -5.47
CA PHE A 155 14.23 3.29 -4.15
C PHE A 155 15.67 2.78 -4.14
N ASN A 156 16.13 2.13 -5.22
CA ASN A 156 17.52 1.68 -5.34
C ASN A 156 18.53 2.85 -5.25
N THR A 157 18.14 4.06 -5.68
CA THR A 157 19.01 5.24 -5.62
C THR A 157 19.01 5.90 -4.24
N LEU A 158 17.87 5.90 -3.54
CA LEU A 158 17.66 6.73 -2.36
C LEU A 158 17.59 5.99 -1.05
N LEU A 159 17.33 4.69 -1.04
CA LEU A 159 17.24 3.87 0.17
C LEU A 159 18.17 2.67 0.02
N PRO A 160 19.50 2.87 0.00
CA PRO A 160 20.45 1.77 0.00
C PRO A 160 20.23 0.96 1.29
N LYS A 161 19.76 -0.27 1.13
CA LYS A 161 19.20 -1.15 2.18
C LYS A 161 17.79 -0.75 2.62
N LEU A 162 16.86 -0.66 1.68
CA LEU A 162 15.43 -0.64 1.98
C LEU A 162 15.09 -1.85 2.86
N GLU A 163 14.80 -1.60 4.13
CA GLU A 163 14.42 -2.63 5.09
C GLU A 163 12.94 -2.95 4.91
N GLN A 164 12.68 -3.82 3.94
CA GLN A 164 11.34 -4.31 3.69
C GLN A 164 10.83 -5.14 4.85
N ASP A 165 9.54 -4.98 5.11
CA ASP A 165 8.81 -5.93 5.93
C ASP A 165 8.27 -7.06 5.05
N PHE A 166 8.86 -8.25 5.20
CA PHE A 166 8.41 -9.44 4.50
C PHE A 166 7.22 -10.14 5.19
N GLU A 167 6.76 -9.65 6.34
CA GLU A 167 5.51 -10.15 6.95
C GLU A 167 4.32 -9.95 6.03
N ILE A 168 4.38 -8.94 5.15
CA ILE A 168 3.38 -8.69 4.11
C ILE A 168 3.16 -9.91 3.19
N GLU A 169 4.18 -10.75 3.00
CA GLU A 169 4.10 -11.96 2.18
C GLU A 169 3.25 -13.07 2.78
N LYS A 170 2.92 -12.98 4.08
CA LYS A 170 2.04 -13.93 4.77
C LYS A 170 0.56 -13.56 4.62
N ASN A 171 0.26 -12.37 4.09
CA ASN A 171 -1.10 -11.98 3.78
C ASN A 171 -1.61 -12.82 2.60
N ALA A 172 -2.77 -13.48 2.76
CA ALA A 172 -3.35 -14.32 1.71
C ALA A 172 -3.68 -13.57 0.40
N GLY A 173 -3.86 -12.24 0.48
CA GLY A 173 -3.96 -11.35 -0.66
C GLY A 173 -2.66 -11.18 -1.45
N CYS A 174 -1.52 -11.34 -0.78
CA CYS A 174 -0.19 -11.19 -1.37
C CYS A 174 0.16 -12.39 -2.23
N ILE A 175 0.40 -12.17 -3.52
CA ILE A 175 0.87 -13.21 -4.42
C ILE A 175 2.39 -13.34 -4.28
N SER A 176 2.81 -14.04 -3.22
CA SER A 176 4.21 -14.25 -2.83
C SER A 176 4.68 -15.68 -3.12
N ARG A 177 6.00 -15.92 -3.12
CA ARG A 177 6.56 -17.27 -3.31
C ARG A 177 6.21 -18.22 -2.15
N SER A 178 6.02 -17.69 -0.95
CA SER A 178 5.67 -18.48 0.23
C SER A 178 4.22 -19.00 0.15
N ILE A 179 3.30 -18.20 -0.38
CA ILE A 179 1.89 -18.58 -0.52
C ILE A 179 1.61 -19.22 -1.87
N TYR A 180 2.16 -18.74 -2.99
CA TYR A 180 1.88 -19.22 -4.35
C TYR A 180 3.16 -19.69 -5.08
N PRO A 181 3.89 -20.70 -4.55
CA PRO A 181 5.16 -21.16 -5.13
C PRO A 181 5.03 -21.64 -6.59
N GLU A 182 3.87 -22.13 -7.01
CA GLU A 182 3.58 -22.56 -8.39
C GLU A 182 3.58 -21.43 -9.42
N LEU A 183 3.57 -20.18 -8.96
CA LEU A 183 3.67 -19.01 -9.83
C LEU A 183 5.11 -18.58 -10.08
N TYR A 184 6.04 -18.93 -9.20
CA TYR A 184 7.48 -18.61 -9.26
C TYR A 184 8.35 -19.76 -9.79
#